data_AF-A0A8J6JDC6-F1
#
_entry.id   AF-A0A8J6JDC6-F1
#
_cell.length_a   1.000
_cell.length_b   1.000
_cell.length_c   1.000
_cell.angle_alpha   90.00
_cell.angle_beta   90.00
_cell.angle_gamma   90.00
#
_symmetry.space_group_name_H-M   'P 1'
#
loop_
_entity.id
_entity.type
_entity.pdbx_description
1 polymer ?
#
loop_
_entity_poly.entity_id
_entity_poly.type
_entity_poly.pdbx_seq_one_letter_code
_entity_poly.pdbx_strand_id
1 'polypeptide(L)'
;MENYEMPSMRGMFSRAADQPATPPPEDYPVVPLPPVVPDDQQPAPDYPVPPIAGEENPPVEGPVFPVPPIAGGENPPVEGPVFPVPPIAGPGNPPVAPGPVYPVSGYCTVRFLNAVTDFDPMRVLIGGRVVADNLGYGDVGSYYRVRDGFRTVTITSAQNPRIVLYRQSVPFAVNEIITLAIVRGTNGLELVRVSDIPCQNRPRNRACIRAVNLVYNSPALDVILNDGRVVFSDVRYREVTAFKQARPGDYGFYVAQTPYMLSPVYSDIQTLEELPIILANYFLPGFGDVQPLTSSYVDARANSMNTIYIMGAWSRDPVIRTKVVQDF
;
A
#
# COMPACT_ATOMS: atom_id res chain seq x y z
N MET A 1 -47.39 -49.82 -10.61
CA MET A 1 -46.56 -50.71 -11.44
C MET A 1 -45.95 -49.84 -12.52
N GLU A 2 -44.65 -49.60 -12.45
CA GLU A 2 -43.74 -49.72 -13.60
C GLU A 2 -42.32 -49.43 -13.09
N ASN A 3 -41.53 -50.50 -13.02
CA ASN A 3 -40.09 -50.47 -12.96
C ASN A 3 -39.58 -50.21 -14.39
N TYR A 4 -38.50 -49.47 -14.54
CA TYR A 4 -37.51 -49.82 -15.56
C TYR A 4 -36.11 -49.36 -15.14
N GLU A 5 -35.27 -50.35 -14.82
CA GLU A 5 -33.82 -50.24 -14.77
C GLU A 5 -33.22 -50.38 -16.19
N MET A 6 -32.04 -49.77 -16.35
CA MET A 6 -31.26 -49.53 -17.58
C MET A 6 -30.79 -50.79 -18.32
N PRO A 7 -30.28 -50.63 -19.57
CA PRO A 7 -28.87 -50.99 -19.74
C PRO A 7 -28.04 -50.13 -20.75
N SER A 8 -26.82 -49.81 -20.29
CA SER A 8 -25.50 -49.96 -20.95
C SER A 8 -25.27 -49.56 -22.42
N MET A 9 -24.30 -48.65 -22.59
CA MET A 9 -23.56 -48.34 -23.82
C MET A 9 -23.00 -49.58 -24.54
N ARG A 10 -23.08 -49.58 -25.87
CA ARG A 10 -22.06 -50.17 -26.75
C ARG A 10 -22.14 -49.61 -28.18
N GLY A 11 -21.11 -48.85 -28.54
CA GLY A 11 -20.55 -48.74 -29.90
C GLY A 11 -21.36 -47.97 -30.94
N MET A 12 -20.77 -46.91 -31.49
CA MET A 12 -20.03 -47.00 -32.76
C MET A 12 -19.67 -45.60 -33.27
N PHE A 13 -18.41 -45.46 -33.68
CA PHE A 13 -17.88 -44.35 -34.44
C PHE A 13 -18.69 -44.10 -35.72
N SER A 14 -19.06 -42.86 -36.01
CA SER A 14 -19.27 -42.42 -37.40
C SER A 14 -19.07 -40.91 -37.57
N ARG A 15 -18.19 -40.59 -38.52
CA ARG A 15 -17.93 -39.33 -39.23
C ARG A 15 -18.84 -38.14 -38.91
N ALA A 16 -18.25 -37.07 -38.36
CA ALA A 16 -18.81 -35.73 -38.51
C ALA A 16 -18.75 -35.33 -39.99
N ALA A 17 -19.92 -35.11 -40.59
CA ALA A 17 -20.07 -34.56 -41.92
C ALA A 17 -19.74 -33.06 -41.93
N ASP A 18 -19.14 -32.60 -43.02
CA ASP A 18 -19.03 -31.20 -43.41
C ASP A 18 -20.35 -30.45 -43.17
N GLN A 19 -20.31 -29.44 -42.30
CA GLN A 19 -21.28 -28.35 -42.29
C GLN A 19 -20.55 -27.04 -42.64
N PRO A 20 -20.94 -26.32 -43.70
CA PRO A 20 -20.36 -25.03 -44.03
C PRO A 20 -20.71 -23.99 -42.95
N ALA A 21 -19.71 -23.21 -42.56
CA ALA A 21 -19.82 -22.18 -41.52
C ALA A 21 -20.85 -21.11 -41.89
N THR A 22 -21.76 -20.83 -40.96
CA THR A 22 -22.70 -19.71 -41.04
C THR A 22 -21.96 -18.38 -40.92
N PRO A 23 -22.23 -17.37 -41.78
CA PRO A 23 -21.58 -16.07 -41.69
C PRO A 23 -22.02 -15.30 -40.43
N PRO A 24 -21.12 -14.49 -39.83
CA PRO A 24 -21.42 -13.75 -38.61
C PRO A 24 -22.40 -12.58 -38.84
N PRO A 25 -23.18 -12.18 -37.82
CA PRO A 25 -24.18 -11.11 -37.91
C PRO A 25 -23.55 -9.70 -38.13
N GLU A 26 -24.23 -8.85 -38.90
CA GLU A 26 -23.73 -7.58 -39.48
C GLU A 26 -23.59 -6.36 -38.54
N ASP A 27 -23.50 -6.53 -37.21
CA ASP A 27 -23.51 -5.36 -36.31
C ASP A 27 -22.45 -5.42 -35.19
N TYR A 28 -21.20 -5.74 -35.57
CA TYR A 28 -20.03 -5.58 -34.70
C TYR A 28 -19.35 -4.24 -34.97
N PRO A 29 -19.06 -3.42 -33.95
CA PRO A 29 -18.31 -2.18 -34.13
C PRO A 29 -16.89 -2.50 -34.61
N VAL A 30 -16.57 -2.08 -35.84
CA VAL A 30 -15.22 -2.17 -36.41
C VAL A 30 -14.32 -1.18 -35.67
N VAL A 31 -13.34 -1.69 -34.91
CA VAL A 31 -12.25 -0.87 -34.39
C VAL A 31 -11.41 -0.41 -35.59
N PRO A 32 -11.19 0.91 -35.78
CA PRO A 32 -10.29 1.37 -36.84
C PRO A 32 -8.89 0.79 -36.61
N LEU A 33 -8.34 0.13 -37.62
CA LEU A 33 -6.92 -0.22 -37.63
C LEU A 33 -6.08 1.06 -37.50
N PRO A 34 -4.95 1.04 -36.76
CA PRO A 34 -4.03 2.17 -36.76
C PRO A 34 -3.58 2.47 -38.21
N PRO A 35 -3.35 3.74 -38.57
CA PRO A 35 -2.95 4.11 -39.92
C PRO A 35 -1.65 3.40 -40.30
N VAL A 36 -1.66 2.74 -41.46
CA VAL A 36 -0.45 2.22 -42.09
C VAL A 36 0.38 3.42 -42.52
N VAL A 37 1.55 3.60 -41.90
CA VAL A 37 2.52 4.62 -42.30
C VAL A 37 3.08 4.22 -43.66
N PRO A 38 3.05 5.08 -44.69
CA PRO A 38 3.74 4.83 -45.95
C PRO A 38 5.24 4.74 -45.69
N ASP A 39 5.90 3.75 -46.31
CA ASP A 39 7.32 3.44 -46.16
C ASP A 39 8.23 4.44 -46.93
N ASP A 40 7.88 5.73 -46.87
CA ASP A 40 8.62 6.83 -47.47
C ASP A 40 9.00 7.84 -46.36
N GLN A 41 9.94 7.43 -45.51
CA GLN A 41 10.68 8.36 -44.65
C GLN A 41 12.11 8.51 -45.16
N GLN A 42 12.45 9.75 -45.52
CA GLN A 42 13.82 10.21 -45.73
C GLN A 42 14.73 9.79 -44.55
N PRO A 43 16.00 9.41 -44.78
CA PRO A 43 16.90 9.05 -43.69
C PRO A 43 17.04 10.20 -42.69
N ALA A 44 16.92 9.88 -41.40
CA ALA A 44 17.16 10.83 -40.32
C ALA A 44 18.62 11.33 -40.36
N PRO A 45 18.89 12.59 -39.95
CA PRO A 45 20.26 13.08 -39.86
C PRO A 45 21.03 12.35 -38.74
N ASP A 46 22.26 11.93 -39.06
CA ASP A 46 23.19 11.23 -38.17
C ASP A 46 23.43 12.01 -36.87
N TYR A 47 23.04 11.41 -35.74
CA TYR A 47 23.50 11.83 -34.42
C TYR A 47 24.64 10.91 -33.97
N PRO A 48 25.76 11.43 -33.45
CA PRO A 48 26.88 10.59 -33.03
C PRO A 48 26.51 9.71 -31.84
N VAL A 49 26.68 8.39 -32.01
CA VAL A 49 26.57 7.38 -30.96
C VAL A 49 27.87 7.35 -30.14
N PRO A 50 27.85 7.40 -28.80
CA PRO A 50 29.05 7.20 -27.98
C PRO A 50 29.56 5.75 -28.08
N PRO A 51 30.89 5.49 -28.02
CA PRO A 51 31.45 4.19 -28.37
C PRO A 51 31.10 3.11 -27.34
N ILE A 52 30.65 1.95 -27.84
CA ILE A 52 30.59 0.69 -27.09
C ILE A 52 32.01 0.10 -27.11
N ALA A 53 32.60 -0.09 -25.92
CA ALA A 53 33.91 -0.71 -25.76
C ALA A 53 33.83 -2.21 -26.08
N GLY A 54 34.72 -2.65 -26.98
CA GLY A 54 34.68 -3.94 -27.65
C GLY A 54 34.95 -5.18 -26.78
N GLU A 55 34.40 -6.29 -27.27
CA GLU A 55 34.83 -7.65 -26.98
C GLU A 55 36.08 -7.98 -27.81
N GLU A 56 37.22 -8.24 -27.16
CA GLU A 56 38.30 -9.07 -27.71
C GLU A 56 38.92 -9.88 -26.56
N ASN A 57 38.73 -11.20 -26.56
CA ASN A 57 39.46 -12.14 -25.69
C ASN A 57 40.81 -12.51 -26.34
N PRO A 58 41.91 -12.54 -25.57
CA PRO A 58 42.96 -13.53 -25.83
C PRO A 58 43.57 -14.11 -24.52
N PRO A 59 44.56 -15.03 -24.58
CA PRO A 59 44.41 -16.49 -24.56
C PRO A 59 44.82 -17.16 -23.22
N VAL A 60 44.45 -18.44 -23.07
CA VAL A 60 44.87 -19.30 -21.95
C VAL A 60 46.30 -19.82 -22.18
N GLU A 61 47.25 -19.47 -21.31
CA GLU A 61 48.53 -20.16 -21.09
C GLU A 61 48.85 -20.22 -19.58
N GLY A 62 49.15 -21.41 -19.06
CA GLY A 62 49.78 -21.59 -17.74
C GLY A 62 51.32 -21.56 -17.85
N PRO A 63 52.06 -22.20 -16.91
CA PRO A 63 52.40 -21.76 -15.55
C PRO A 63 53.92 -21.44 -15.40
N VAL A 64 54.33 -20.56 -14.48
CA VAL A 64 55.70 -20.57 -13.91
C VAL A 64 55.67 -20.09 -12.45
N PHE A 65 56.12 -20.93 -11.52
CA PHE A 65 56.32 -20.59 -10.10
C PHE A 65 57.68 -19.92 -9.91
N PRO A 66 57.78 -18.70 -9.33
CA PRO A 66 59.02 -18.19 -8.78
C PRO A 66 59.14 -18.61 -7.31
N VAL A 67 60.27 -19.24 -6.97
CA VAL A 67 60.70 -19.66 -5.62
C VAL A 67 60.82 -18.43 -4.69
N PRO A 68 60.48 -18.50 -3.39
CA PRO A 68 60.44 -17.32 -2.53
C PRO A 68 61.83 -16.79 -2.14
N PRO A 69 62.04 -15.46 -2.08
CA PRO A 69 63.14 -14.89 -1.32
C PRO A 69 62.73 -14.70 0.15
N ILE A 70 63.52 -15.25 1.07
CA ILE A 70 63.39 -14.98 2.50
C ILE A 70 64.24 -13.76 2.87
N ALA A 71 63.63 -12.85 3.63
CA ALA A 71 64.17 -12.03 4.73
C ALA A 71 63.96 -10.52 4.57
N GLY A 72 63.22 -9.95 5.53
CA GLY A 72 63.54 -8.65 6.12
C GLY A 72 62.52 -7.52 5.93
N GLY A 73 61.67 -7.31 6.94
CA GLY A 73 61.42 -5.96 7.48
C GLY A 73 60.27 -5.12 6.91
N GLU A 74 59.15 -5.18 7.63
CA GLU A 74 58.30 -4.05 8.09
C GLU A 74 57.86 -2.96 7.09
N ASN A 75 56.60 -3.05 6.63
CA ASN A 75 55.65 -1.91 6.55
C ASN A 75 54.21 -2.37 6.19
N PRO A 76 53.18 -1.51 6.37
CA PRO A 76 52.00 -1.72 7.22
C PRO A 76 50.84 -2.49 6.54
N PRO A 77 49.86 -3.03 7.30
CA PRO A 77 48.72 -3.70 6.69
C PRO A 77 47.71 -2.69 6.15
N VAL A 78 47.49 -2.81 4.84
CA VAL A 78 46.40 -2.26 4.04
C VAL A 78 45.03 -2.56 4.68
N GLU A 79 44.18 -1.53 4.81
CA GLU A 79 42.79 -1.63 5.29
C GLU A 79 41.95 -2.53 4.36
N GLY A 80 41.81 -3.80 4.73
CA GLY A 80 40.73 -4.66 4.27
C GLY A 80 39.45 -4.48 5.12
N PRO A 81 38.31 -5.08 4.72
CA PRO A 81 37.07 -4.97 5.47
C PRO A 81 37.25 -5.47 6.91
N VAL A 82 36.94 -4.62 7.89
CA VAL A 82 37.02 -4.93 9.32
C VAL A 82 35.89 -5.90 9.66
N PHE A 83 36.20 -7.19 9.71
CA PHE A 83 35.35 -8.17 10.39
C PHE A 83 35.47 -7.92 11.90
N PRO A 84 34.37 -7.94 12.68
CA PRO A 84 34.47 -7.84 14.13
C PRO A 84 35.30 -9.02 14.65
N VAL A 85 36.53 -8.74 15.08
CA VAL A 85 37.35 -9.73 15.74
C VAL A 85 36.71 -9.99 17.12
N PRO A 86 36.42 -11.24 17.50
CA PRO A 86 35.94 -11.54 18.84
C PRO A 86 36.97 -11.06 19.88
N PRO A 87 36.55 -10.63 21.09
CA PRO A 87 37.48 -10.20 22.12
C PRO A 87 38.48 -11.33 22.41
N ILE A 88 39.78 -11.06 22.22
CA ILE A 88 40.84 -11.97 22.66
C ILE A 88 40.81 -11.96 24.18
N ALA A 89 40.22 -13.01 24.76
CA ALA A 89 40.32 -13.28 26.18
C ALA A 89 41.81 -13.54 26.52
N GLY A 90 42.33 -12.84 27.52
CA GLY A 90 43.63 -13.16 28.10
C GLY A 90 43.70 -14.63 28.56
N PRO A 91 44.91 -15.18 28.73
CA PRO A 91 45.11 -16.60 29.01
C PRO A 91 44.44 -16.96 30.35
N GLY A 92 43.29 -17.62 30.30
CA GLY A 92 42.57 -18.08 31.49
C GLY A 92 41.11 -18.46 31.31
N ASN A 93 40.41 -17.99 30.28
CA ASN A 93 39.01 -18.36 30.04
C ASN A 93 38.86 -19.12 28.72
N PRO A 94 38.24 -20.32 28.70
CA PRO A 94 37.97 -21.02 27.46
C PRO A 94 37.05 -20.17 26.55
N PRO A 95 37.17 -20.28 25.22
CA PRO A 95 36.29 -19.55 24.32
C PRO A 95 34.86 -20.01 24.55
N VAL A 96 34.01 -19.08 25.00
CA VAL A 96 32.56 -19.31 24.99
C VAL A 96 32.16 -19.34 23.52
N ALA A 97 31.89 -20.54 22.99
CA ALA A 97 31.31 -20.69 21.67
C ALA A 97 30.09 -19.76 21.55
N PRO A 98 29.89 -19.04 20.44
CA PRO A 98 28.63 -18.36 20.20
C PRO A 98 27.55 -19.41 20.40
N GLY A 99 26.75 -19.25 21.44
CA GLY A 99 25.63 -20.15 21.68
C GLY A 99 24.78 -20.20 20.42
N PRO A 100 24.02 -21.28 20.20
CA PRO A 100 23.05 -21.31 19.11
C PRO A 100 22.28 -19.98 19.08
N VAL A 101 22.38 -19.25 17.96
CA VAL A 101 21.50 -18.11 17.72
C VAL A 101 20.12 -18.72 17.53
N TYR A 102 19.39 -18.85 18.63
CA TYR A 102 18.00 -19.22 18.57
C TYR A 102 17.31 -18.13 17.76
N PRO A 103 16.49 -18.47 16.75
CA PRO A 103 15.64 -17.47 16.13
C PRO A 103 14.88 -16.80 17.28
N VAL A 104 15.01 -15.48 17.37
CA VAL A 104 14.28 -14.70 18.38
C VAL A 104 12.81 -14.88 18.03
N SER A 105 12.16 -15.85 18.66
CA SER A 105 10.73 -16.11 18.45
C SER A 105 10.00 -14.90 18.97
N GLY A 106 9.59 -14.05 18.04
CA GLY A 106 8.92 -12.80 18.26
C GLY A 106 7.45 -12.90 17.95
N TYR A 107 6.73 -11.85 18.30
CA TYR A 107 5.38 -11.65 17.80
C TYR A 107 5.28 -10.28 17.15
N CYS A 108 4.53 -10.23 16.05
CA CYS A 108 3.92 -9.01 15.53
C CYS A 108 2.48 -8.96 16.05
N THR A 109 2.01 -7.76 16.38
CA THR A 109 0.62 -7.49 16.73
C THR A 109 -0.03 -6.79 15.55
N VAL A 110 -0.97 -7.46 14.88
CA VAL A 110 -1.59 -6.98 13.64
C VAL A 110 -3.10 -6.87 13.79
N ARG A 111 -3.70 -5.81 13.25
CA ARG A 111 -5.14 -5.74 12.96
C ARG A 111 -5.37 -5.41 11.49
N PHE A 112 -6.61 -5.57 11.03
CA PHE A 112 -6.99 -5.27 9.66
C PHE A 112 -8.04 -4.16 9.61
N LEU A 113 -7.95 -3.31 8.60
CA LEU A 113 -8.95 -2.29 8.27
C LEU A 113 -9.44 -2.55 6.85
N ASN A 114 -10.74 -2.53 6.61
CA ASN A 114 -11.28 -2.63 5.27
C ASN A 114 -11.60 -1.24 4.70
N ALA A 115 -10.87 -0.81 3.67
CA ALA A 115 -11.07 0.47 3.00
C ALA A 115 -11.72 0.35 1.60
N VAL A 116 -12.13 -0.86 1.18
CA VAL A 116 -12.75 -1.08 -0.14
C VAL A 116 -14.28 -1.03 -0.08
N THR A 117 -14.88 -0.37 -1.07
CA THR A 117 -16.33 -0.09 -1.13
C THR A 117 -17.14 -1.08 -1.96
N ASP A 118 -16.50 -1.87 -2.82
CA ASP A 118 -17.14 -2.71 -3.84
C ASP A 118 -17.08 -4.22 -3.54
N PHE A 119 -16.64 -4.59 -2.35
CA PHE A 119 -16.65 -5.97 -1.89
C PHE A 119 -17.62 -6.12 -0.74
N ASP A 120 -18.31 -7.27 -0.71
CA ASP A 120 -19.01 -7.75 0.48
C ASP A 120 -18.06 -7.85 1.68
N PRO A 121 -18.58 -7.88 2.92
CA PRO A 121 -17.77 -8.11 4.11
C PRO A 121 -16.81 -9.30 3.94
N MET A 122 -15.59 -9.11 4.41
CA MET A 122 -14.49 -10.03 4.17
C MET A 122 -14.08 -10.79 5.43
N ARG A 123 -13.54 -11.98 5.24
CA ARG A 123 -12.89 -12.78 6.27
C ARG A 123 -11.39 -12.80 6.00
N VAL A 124 -10.59 -12.54 7.04
CA VAL A 124 -9.14 -12.51 6.95
C VAL A 124 -8.54 -13.69 7.70
N LEU A 125 -7.63 -14.40 7.05
CA LEU A 125 -6.90 -15.53 7.60
C LEU A 125 -5.40 -15.27 7.54
N ILE A 126 -4.67 -15.66 8.60
CA ILE A 126 -3.21 -15.71 8.61
C ILE A 126 -2.78 -17.15 8.87
N GLY A 127 -2.03 -17.73 7.93
CA GLY A 127 -1.58 -19.13 8.03
C GLY A 127 -2.73 -20.13 8.19
N GLY A 128 -3.89 -19.83 7.58
CA GLY A 128 -5.10 -20.66 7.66
C GLY A 128 -5.98 -20.44 8.90
N ARG A 129 -5.58 -19.59 9.85
CA ARG A 129 -6.42 -19.23 11.01
C ARG A 129 -7.17 -17.94 10.75
N VAL A 130 -8.47 -17.93 11.02
CA VAL A 130 -9.30 -16.71 10.95
C VAL A 130 -8.86 -15.73 12.05
N VAL A 131 -8.52 -14.50 11.66
CA VAL A 131 -8.08 -13.44 12.58
C VAL A 131 -9.02 -12.23 12.59
N ALA A 132 -9.81 -12.06 11.54
CA ALA A 132 -10.92 -11.12 11.47
C ALA A 132 -12.03 -11.77 10.63
N ASP A 133 -13.28 -11.57 11.04
CA ASP A 133 -14.44 -12.08 10.31
C ASP A 133 -15.47 -10.98 10.13
N ASN A 134 -16.25 -11.06 9.06
CA ASN A 134 -17.28 -10.08 8.69
C ASN A 134 -16.78 -8.62 8.69
N LEU A 135 -15.58 -8.39 8.15
CA LEU A 135 -14.95 -7.06 8.07
C LEU A 135 -15.56 -6.27 6.89
N GLY A 136 -16.60 -5.47 7.16
CA GLY A 136 -17.28 -4.61 6.19
C GLY A 136 -16.54 -3.30 5.89
N TYR A 137 -17.04 -2.52 4.93
CA TYR A 137 -16.41 -1.25 4.54
C TYR A 137 -16.31 -0.27 5.71
N GLY A 138 -15.09 0.14 6.04
CA GLY A 138 -14.75 1.03 7.15
C GLY A 138 -14.65 0.36 8.52
N ASP A 139 -14.82 -0.96 8.58
CA ASP A 139 -14.60 -1.73 9.81
C ASP A 139 -13.12 -1.93 10.08
N VAL A 140 -12.81 -2.00 11.37
CA VAL A 140 -11.47 -2.24 11.90
C VAL A 140 -11.55 -3.42 12.85
N GLY A 141 -10.75 -4.44 12.58
CA GLY A 141 -10.67 -5.63 13.40
C GLY A 141 -9.90 -5.40 14.70
N SER A 142 -10.00 -6.37 15.60
CA SER A 142 -9.17 -6.44 16.80
C SER A 142 -7.73 -6.80 16.47
N TYR A 143 -6.81 -6.43 17.35
CA TYR A 143 -5.42 -6.88 17.24
C TYR A 143 -5.29 -8.38 17.50
N TYR A 144 -4.43 -9.00 16.70
CA TYR A 144 -4.09 -10.41 16.74
C TYR A 144 -2.57 -10.57 16.80
N ARG A 145 -2.08 -11.47 17.66
CA ARG A 145 -0.65 -11.78 17.76
C ARG A 145 -0.28 -12.87 16.77
N VAL A 146 0.57 -12.53 15.81
CA VAL A 146 1.14 -13.46 14.84
C VAL A 146 2.61 -13.68 15.16
N ARG A 147 3.09 -14.92 15.06
CA ARG A 147 4.52 -15.21 15.17
C ARG A 147 5.26 -14.54 14.02
N ASP A 148 6.45 -14.03 14.32
CA ASP A 148 7.33 -13.41 13.34
C ASP A 148 7.66 -14.35 12.15
N GLY A 149 8.12 -13.73 11.06
CA GLY A 149 8.43 -14.36 9.79
C GLY A 149 7.37 -14.13 8.72
N PHE A 150 7.58 -14.76 7.55
CA PHE A 150 6.64 -14.71 6.44
C PHE A 150 5.42 -15.59 6.72
N ARG A 151 4.21 -15.02 6.60
CA ARG A 151 2.96 -15.75 6.76
C ARG A 151 2.04 -15.44 5.59
N THR A 152 1.35 -16.45 5.09
CA THR A 152 0.31 -16.25 4.09
C THR A 152 -0.88 -15.54 4.72
N VAL A 153 -1.21 -14.37 4.18
CA VAL A 153 -2.47 -13.66 4.44
C VAL A 153 -3.43 -14.03 3.31
N THR A 154 -4.59 -14.55 3.68
CA THR A 154 -5.68 -14.88 2.74
C THR A 154 -6.91 -14.06 3.13
N ILE A 155 -7.52 -13.40 2.15
CA ILE A 155 -8.79 -12.70 2.34
C ILE A 155 -9.83 -13.40 1.48
N THR A 156 -10.95 -13.78 2.08
CA THR A 156 -12.07 -14.45 1.42
C THR A 156 -13.35 -13.65 1.62
N SER A 157 -14.38 -13.90 0.81
CA SER A 157 -15.73 -13.43 1.12
C SER A 157 -16.18 -14.01 2.48
N ALA A 158 -16.78 -13.20 3.35
CA ALA A 158 -17.34 -13.68 4.61
C ALA A 158 -18.62 -14.51 4.36
N GLN A 159 -19.39 -14.16 3.32
CA GLN A 159 -20.61 -14.88 2.95
C GLN A 159 -20.31 -16.24 2.30
N ASN A 160 -19.29 -16.30 1.44
CA ASN A 160 -18.85 -17.54 0.79
C ASN A 160 -17.32 -17.71 0.89
N PRO A 161 -16.82 -18.39 1.94
CA PRO A 161 -15.38 -18.55 2.17
C PRO A 161 -14.63 -19.35 1.09
N ARG A 162 -15.32 -19.96 0.11
CA ARG A 162 -14.68 -20.59 -1.06
C ARG A 162 -14.14 -19.56 -2.06
N ILE A 163 -14.64 -18.33 -2.04
CA ILE A 163 -14.19 -17.24 -2.91
C ILE A 163 -12.99 -16.57 -2.25
N VAL A 164 -11.81 -16.74 -2.84
CA VAL A 164 -10.57 -16.08 -2.41
C VAL A 164 -10.41 -14.78 -3.18
N LEU A 165 -10.36 -13.66 -2.46
CA LEU A 165 -10.24 -12.31 -3.02
C LEU A 165 -8.78 -11.83 -3.04
N TYR A 166 -7.97 -12.32 -2.11
CA TYR A 166 -6.55 -11.99 -1.99
C TYR A 166 -5.78 -13.14 -1.33
N ARG A 167 -4.57 -13.40 -1.79
CA ARG A 167 -3.66 -14.35 -1.14
C ARG A 167 -2.21 -14.00 -1.45
N GLN A 168 -1.46 -13.56 -0.43
CA GLN A 168 -0.03 -13.27 -0.57
C GLN A 168 0.76 -13.62 0.70
N SER A 169 2.07 -13.80 0.55
CA SER A 169 2.99 -13.96 1.67
C SER A 169 3.39 -12.59 2.20
N VAL A 170 3.15 -12.31 3.48
CA VAL A 170 3.41 -11.02 4.12
C VAL A 170 4.47 -11.22 5.22
N PRO A 171 5.51 -10.36 5.28
CA PRO A 171 6.46 -10.39 6.38
C PRO A 171 5.85 -9.78 7.65
N PHE A 172 6.05 -10.44 8.78
CA PHE A 172 5.70 -9.95 10.11
C PHE A 172 6.97 -9.88 10.96
N ALA A 173 7.39 -8.68 11.37
CA ALA A 173 8.61 -8.51 12.15
C ALA A 173 8.32 -8.60 13.66
N VAL A 174 9.33 -9.03 14.42
CA VAL A 174 9.25 -9.04 15.88
C VAL A 174 9.00 -7.63 16.44
N ASN A 175 8.16 -7.51 17.47
CA ASN A 175 7.82 -6.27 18.18
C ASN A 175 7.13 -5.20 17.34
N GLU A 176 6.65 -5.56 16.15
CA GLU A 176 5.91 -4.65 15.31
C GLU A 176 4.43 -4.62 15.71
N ILE A 177 3.85 -3.42 15.78
CA ILE A 177 2.41 -3.21 15.94
C ILE A 177 1.93 -2.55 14.67
N ILE A 178 0.99 -3.16 13.95
CA ILE A 178 0.57 -2.69 12.63
C ILE A 178 -0.93 -2.80 12.40
N THR A 179 -1.41 -1.92 11.55
CA THR A 179 -2.67 -2.05 10.82
C THR A 179 -2.38 -2.40 9.37
N LEU A 180 -2.91 -3.52 8.89
CA LEU A 180 -2.92 -3.86 7.47
C LEU A 180 -4.25 -3.41 6.87
N ALA A 181 -4.23 -2.31 6.13
CA ALA A 181 -5.41 -1.81 5.45
C ALA A 181 -5.61 -2.52 4.10
N ILE A 182 -6.79 -3.10 3.91
CA ILE A 182 -7.22 -3.73 2.66
C ILE A 182 -7.72 -2.63 1.73
N VAL A 183 -7.06 -2.48 0.59
CA VAL A 183 -7.34 -1.43 -0.40
C VAL A 183 -7.55 -2.03 -1.78
N ARG A 184 -8.07 -1.22 -2.71
CA ARG A 184 -8.13 -1.61 -4.12
C ARG A 184 -6.77 -1.42 -4.80
N GLY A 185 -6.35 -2.38 -5.59
CA GLY A 185 -5.19 -2.30 -6.46
C GLY A 185 -5.58 -2.28 -7.92
N THR A 186 -4.57 -2.22 -8.79
CA THR A 186 -4.76 -2.27 -10.24
C THR A 186 -5.46 -3.57 -10.68
N ASN A 187 -5.16 -4.68 -9.99
CA ASN A 187 -5.63 -6.03 -10.35
C ASN A 187 -6.44 -6.72 -9.24
N GLY A 188 -7.13 -5.97 -8.38
CA GLY A 188 -7.96 -6.54 -7.32
C GLY A 188 -7.70 -5.90 -5.97
N LEU A 189 -7.41 -6.70 -4.93
CA LEU A 189 -7.11 -6.21 -3.59
C LEU A 189 -5.61 -6.14 -3.33
N GLU A 190 -5.20 -5.18 -2.51
CA GLU A 190 -3.83 -5.04 -2.01
C GLU A 190 -3.84 -4.67 -0.52
N LEU A 191 -2.66 -4.75 0.11
CA LEU A 191 -2.47 -4.39 1.52
C LEU A 191 -1.55 -3.19 1.66
N VAL A 192 -2.02 -2.16 2.35
CA VAL A 192 -1.18 -1.05 2.82
C VAL A 192 -0.78 -1.33 4.26
N ARG A 193 0.53 -1.31 4.53
CA ARG A 193 1.08 -1.52 5.87
C ARG A 193 1.20 -0.18 6.59
N VAL A 194 0.47 -0.03 7.69
CA VAL A 194 0.52 1.16 8.54
C VAL A 194 1.11 0.77 9.89
N SER A 195 2.21 1.40 10.27
CA SER A 195 2.85 1.17 11.56
C SER A 195 2.06 1.87 12.66
N ASP A 196 1.66 1.14 13.70
CA ASP A 196 1.00 1.67 14.90
C ASP A 196 2.02 1.90 16.02
N ILE A 197 3.30 2.04 15.67
CA ILE A 197 4.36 2.34 16.64
C ILE A 197 4.17 3.78 17.16
N PRO A 198 4.33 3.99 18.48
CA PRO A 198 4.22 5.32 19.05
C PRO A 198 5.14 6.35 18.44
N CYS A 199 4.62 7.56 18.24
CA CYS A 199 5.43 8.70 17.83
C CYS A 199 6.58 8.91 18.84
N GLN A 200 7.82 8.75 18.39
CA GLN A 200 9.02 8.94 19.21
C GLN A 200 9.18 10.44 19.55
N ASN A 201 9.75 10.76 20.71
CA ASN A 201 9.98 12.14 21.18
C ASN A 201 8.71 12.97 21.43
N ARG A 202 7.69 12.35 22.02
CA ARG A 202 6.47 13.04 22.39
C ARG A 202 6.65 13.88 23.67
N PRO A 203 6.47 15.21 23.62
CA PRO A 203 6.36 16.01 24.84
C PRO A 203 5.23 15.46 25.70
N ARG A 204 5.42 15.43 27.03
CA ARG A 204 4.34 15.03 27.95
C ARG A 204 3.07 15.79 27.59
N ASN A 205 1.94 15.10 27.61
CA ASN A 205 0.61 15.71 27.43
C ASN A 205 0.30 16.30 26.03
N ARG A 206 0.86 15.74 24.94
CA ARG A 206 0.41 16.02 23.55
C ARG A 206 -0.39 14.85 22.96
N ALA A 207 -1.11 15.03 21.87
CA ALA A 207 -1.61 13.92 21.04
C ALA A 207 -0.77 13.82 19.77
N CYS A 208 -0.79 12.69 19.09
CA CYS A 208 -0.21 12.53 17.75
C CYS A 208 -1.34 12.24 16.75
N ILE A 209 -1.37 12.99 15.65
CA ILE A 209 -2.38 12.85 14.59
C ILE A 209 -1.64 12.65 13.27
N ARG A 210 -2.10 11.72 12.44
CA ARG A 210 -1.65 11.56 11.05
C ARG A 210 -2.85 11.25 10.16
N ALA A 211 -2.66 11.40 8.85
CA ALA A 211 -3.60 10.98 7.83
C ALA A 211 -3.01 9.88 6.95
N VAL A 212 -3.90 9.04 6.41
CA VAL A 212 -3.60 8.01 5.41
C VAL A 212 -4.63 8.09 4.29
N ASN A 213 -4.19 8.26 3.05
CA ASN A 213 -5.09 8.23 1.90
C ASN A 213 -5.18 6.82 1.32
N LEU A 214 -6.35 6.20 1.46
CA LEU A 214 -6.68 4.87 0.92
C LEU A 214 -7.73 4.96 -0.21
N VAL A 215 -8.03 6.14 -0.73
CA VAL A 215 -9.01 6.35 -1.81
C VAL A 215 -8.37 5.99 -3.15
N TYR A 216 -8.79 4.85 -3.70
CA TYR A 216 -8.27 4.37 -4.99
C TYR A 216 -8.58 5.35 -6.12
N ASN A 217 -7.60 5.58 -7.01
CA ASN A 217 -7.64 6.55 -8.12
C ASN A 217 -7.88 8.01 -7.74
N SER A 218 -7.80 8.37 -6.46
CA SER A 218 -7.91 9.78 -6.07
C SER A 218 -6.72 10.61 -6.56
N PRO A 219 -6.94 11.90 -6.88
CA PRO A 219 -5.85 12.88 -6.87
C PRO A 219 -5.27 12.98 -5.45
N ALA A 220 -4.17 13.72 -5.32
CA ALA A 220 -3.65 14.04 -4.00
C ALA A 220 -4.69 14.85 -3.19
N LEU A 221 -4.71 14.60 -1.88
CA LEU A 221 -5.70 15.16 -0.96
C LEU A 221 -5.03 16.05 0.08
N ASP A 222 -5.69 17.16 0.40
CA ASP A 222 -5.36 18.03 1.52
C ASP A 222 -6.28 17.72 2.70
N VAL A 223 -5.71 17.68 3.91
CA VAL A 223 -6.41 17.54 5.18
C VAL A 223 -6.28 18.84 5.94
N ILE A 224 -7.41 19.50 6.17
CA ILE A 224 -7.49 20.90 6.58
C ILE A 224 -8.23 20.96 7.92
N LEU A 225 -7.79 21.80 8.85
CA LEU A 225 -8.55 22.08 10.06
C LEU A 225 -9.79 22.90 9.74
N ASN A 226 -10.80 22.81 10.60
CA ASN A 226 -11.99 23.66 10.54
C ASN A 226 -11.71 25.16 10.73
N ASP A 227 -10.46 25.57 11.00
CA ASP A 227 -10.00 26.96 11.00
C ASP A 227 -9.33 27.39 9.68
N GLY A 228 -9.35 26.52 8.67
CA GLY A 228 -8.81 26.77 7.33
C GLY A 228 -7.32 26.44 7.18
N ARG A 229 -6.60 26.07 8.25
CA ARG A 229 -5.18 25.72 8.13
C ARG A 229 -5.00 24.32 7.53
N VAL A 230 -4.19 24.21 6.48
CA VAL A 230 -3.80 22.92 5.90
C VAL A 230 -2.84 22.21 6.84
N VAL A 231 -3.20 21.00 7.27
CA VAL A 231 -2.40 20.17 8.20
C VAL A 231 -1.59 19.13 7.45
N PHE A 232 -2.18 18.42 6.50
CA PHE A 232 -1.47 17.51 5.60
C PHE A 232 -1.81 17.92 4.18
N SER A 233 -0.82 18.00 3.30
CA SER A 233 -1.03 18.41 1.92
C SER A 233 -0.38 17.41 0.97
N ASP A 234 -0.90 17.33 -0.25
CA ASP A 234 -0.46 16.41 -1.30
C ASP A 234 -0.44 14.95 -0.83
N VAL A 235 -1.41 14.52 0.00
CA VAL A 235 -1.44 13.14 0.53
C VAL A 235 -1.91 12.20 -0.58
N ARG A 236 -0.98 11.46 -1.17
CA ARG A 236 -1.22 10.59 -2.33
C ARG A 236 -1.79 9.24 -1.94
N TYR A 237 -2.35 8.55 -2.93
CA TYR A 237 -2.90 7.22 -2.73
C TYR A 237 -1.86 6.25 -2.11
N ARG A 238 -2.25 5.59 -1.01
CA ARG A 238 -1.44 4.72 -0.13
C ARG A 238 -0.38 5.41 0.71
N GLU A 239 -0.33 6.74 0.69
CA GLU A 239 0.60 7.49 1.52
C GLU A 239 0.18 7.48 2.98
N VAL A 240 1.14 7.19 3.86
CA VAL A 240 1.02 7.33 5.32
C VAL A 240 1.85 8.55 5.72
N THR A 241 1.19 9.61 6.14
CA THR A 241 1.88 10.83 6.56
C THR A 241 2.65 10.63 7.87
N ALA A 242 3.65 11.47 8.10
CA ALA A 242 4.30 11.58 9.40
C ALA A 242 3.33 12.15 10.45
N PHE A 243 3.50 11.76 11.71
CA PHE A 243 2.70 12.29 12.81
C PHE A 243 2.96 13.79 13.03
N LYS A 244 1.88 14.55 13.23
CA LYS A 244 1.90 15.90 13.79
C LYS A 244 1.44 15.87 15.24
N GLN A 245 2.07 16.70 16.07
CA GLN A 245 1.73 16.81 17.49
C GLN A 245 0.60 17.83 17.68
N ALA A 246 -0.40 17.47 18.47
CA ALA A 246 -1.53 18.33 18.82
C ALA A 246 -1.60 18.54 20.34
N ARG A 247 -2.18 19.66 20.78
CA ARG A 247 -2.55 19.83 22.19
C ARG A 247 -3.78 18.95 22.47
N PRO A 248 -4.04 18.56 23.73
CA PRO A 248 -5.27 17.88 24.03
C PRO A 248 -6.49 18.73 23.68
N GLY A 249 -7.46 18.16 22.98
CA GLY A 249 -8.68 18.86 22.56
C GLY A 249 -9.37 18.20 21.36
N ASP A 250 -10.50 18.77 20.97
CA ASP A 250 -11.29 18.31 19.82
C ASP A 250 -10.90 19.06 18.56
N TYR A 251 -10.59 18.32 17.50
CA TYR A 251 -10.18 18.87 16.22
C TYR A 251 -11.14 18.40 15.12
N GLY A 252 -11.77 19.36 14.43
CA GLY A 252 -12.53 19.11 13.21
C GLY A 252 -11.61 19.18 11.99
N PHE A 253 -11.70 18.19 11.11
CA PHE A 253 -10.95 18.12 9.87
C PHE A 253 -11.85 17.99 8.65
N TYR A 254 -11.43 18.62 7.57
CA TYR A 254 -11.99 18.51 6.23
C TYR A 254 -10.97 17.89 5.29
N VAL A 255 -11.46 17.14 4.32
CA VAL A 255 -10.65 16.61 3.22
C VAL A 255 -11.06 17.30 1.94
N ALA A 256 -10.08 17.76 1.16
CA ALA A 256 -10.30 18.35 -0.15
C ALA A 256 -9.22 17.88 -1.15
N GLN A 257 -9.42 18.16 -2.43
CA GLN A 257 -8.41 17.88 -3.45
C GLN A 257 -7.28 18.92 -3.38
N THR A 258 -6.03 18.48 -3.57
CA THR A 258 -4.84 19.35 -3.67
C THR A 258 -4.76 20.02 -5.07
N PRO A 259 -4.35 21.30 -5.18
CA PRO A 259 -4.21 22.26 -4.09
C PRO A 259 -5.58 22.76 -3.65
N TYR A 260 -5.84 22.73 -2.35
CA TYR A 260 -7.02 23.39 -1.82
C TYR A 260 -6.81 24.89 -1.74
N MET A 261 -7.36 25.61 -2.71
CA MET A 261 -7.32 27.07 -2.75
C MET A 261 -8.53 27.64 -2.00
N LEU A 262 -8.27 28.24 -0.85
CA LEU A 262 -9.26 29.03 -0.14
C LEU A 262 -9.32 30.44 -0.73
N SER A 263 -10.49 30.86 -1.23
CA SER A 263 -10.71 32.24 -1.64
C SER A 263 -11.17 33.05 -0.42
N PRO A 264 -10.43 34.08 0.04
CA PRO A 264 -10.92 34.96 1.08
C PRO A 264 -12.15 35.73 0.59
N VAL A 265 -13.18 35.83 1.42
CA VAL A 265 -14.33 36.71 1.14
C VAL A 265 -13.91 38.12 1.50
N TYR A 266 -13.50 38.93 0.52
CA TYR A 266 -13.41 40.37 0.70
C TYR A 266 -14.81 40.96 0.57
N SER A 267 -15.37 41.42 1.69
CA SER A 267 -16.58 42.26 1.71
C SER A 267 -16.18 43.71 1.92
N ASP A 268 -15.54 44.31 0.91
CA ASP A 268 -15.18 45.72 0.91
C ASP A 268 -16.38 46.64 0.58
N ILE A 269 -17.47 46.10 0.02
CA ILE A 269 -18.75 46.81 -0.20
C ILE A 269 -19.92 45.95 0.30
N GLN A 270 -20.74 46.50 1.21
CA GLN A 270 -22.07 45.94 1.48
C GLN A 270 -22.97 46.20 0.27
N THR A 271 -23.04 45.25 -0.65
CA THR A 271 -24.12 45.22 -1.64
C THR A 271 -25.38 44.78 -0.91
N LEU A 272 -26.36 45.69 -0.82
CA LEU A 272 -27.73 45.38 -0.44
C LEU A 272 -28.32 44.44 -1.49
N GLU A 273 -28.13 43.14 -1.33
CA GLU A 273 -28.99 42.12 -1.91
C GLU A 273 -29.04 40.94 -0.94
N GLU A 274 -30.01 41.02 -0.03
CA GLU A 274 -30.54 39.90 0.71
C GLU A 274 -31.13 38.88 -0.27
N LEU A 275 -30.43 37.75 -0.45
CA LEU A 275 -31.05 36.45 -0.66
C LEU A 275 -30.26 35.40 0.14
N PRO A 276 -30.81 34.83 1.23
CA PRO A 276 -30.14 33.73 1.94
C PRO A 276 -30.47 32.40 1.24
N ILE A 277 -29.61 31.91 0.35
CA ILE A 277 -29.83 30.69 -0.45
C ILE A 277 -28.44 30.12 -0.84
N ILE A 278 -27.93 28.91 -0.53
CA ILE A 278 -28.39 27.61 0.04
C ILE A 278 -27.33 27.11 1.05
N LEU A 279 -27.78 26.44 2.12
CA LEU A 279 -26.96 25.66 3.07
C LEU A 279 -26.02 24.67 2.36
N ALA A 280 -24.75 25.04 2.18
CA ALA A 280 -23.66 24.08 2.09
C ALA A 280 -23.19 23.78 3.52
N ASN A 281 -23.14 22.51 3.91
CA ASN A 281 -23.08 22.09 5.31
C ASN A 281 -21.82 22.47 6.12
N TYR A 282 -20.90 23.30 5.58
CA TYR A 282 -19.64 23.66 6.24
C TYR A 282 -19.21 25.09 5.90
N PHE A 283 -19.12 25.94 6.93
CA PHE A 283 -18.68 27.34 6.85
C PHE A 283 -17.32 27.49 7.55
N LEU A 284 -16.35 28.13 6.88
CA LEU A 284 -15.06 28.48 7.46
C LEU A 284 -15.01 29.99 7.78
N PRO A 285 -14.73 30.38 9.03
CA PRO A 285 -14.56 31.80 9.38
C PRO A 285 -13.47 32.47 8.51
N GLY A 286 -13.84 33.55 7.81
CA GLY A 286 -12.93 34.29 6.92
C GLY A 286 -12.84 33.78 5.48
N PHE A 287 -13.42 32.61 5.18
CA PHE A 287 -13.38 31.99 3.84
C PHE A 287 -14.76 31.70 3.25
N GLY A 288 -15.83 31.77 4.04
CA GLY A 288 -17.20 31.54 3.57
C GLY A 288 -17.55 30.05 3.47
N ASP A 289 -18.46 29.73 2.56
CA ASP A 289 -18.95 28.37 2.36
C ASP A 289 -17.89 27.49 1.69
N VAL A 290 -17.70 26.29 2.24
CA VAL A 290 -16.79 25.29 1.68
C VAL A 290 -17.50 23.98 1.42
N GLN A 291 -17.07 23.30 0.35
CA GLN A 291 -17.58 21.98 -0.01
C GLN A 291 -16.46 20.93 0.15
N PRO A 292 -16.26 20.39 1.36
CA PRO A 292 -15.28 19.34 1.56
C PRO A 292 -15.76 18.01 0.94
N LEU A 293 -14.81 17.18 0.52
CA LEU A 293 -15.08 15.81 0.06
C LEU A 293 -15.65 14.95 1.19
N THR A 294 -15.15 15.16 2.40
CA THR A 294 -15.60 14.49 3.63
C THR A 294 -15.09 15.25 4.85
N SER A 295 -15.65 14.97 6.03
CA SER A 295 -15.26 15.58 7.29
C SER A 295 -15.03 14.52 8.37
N SER A 296 -14.29 14.87 9.43
CA SER A 296 -14.08 14.03 10.60
C SER A 296 -13.81 14.85 11.84
N TYR A 297 -14.02 14.24 13.01
CA TYR A 297 -13.63 14.79 14.30
C TYR A 297 -12.64 13.86 14.98
N VAL A 298 -11.61 14.43 15.59
CA VAL A 298 -10.61 13.72 16.39
C VAL A 298 -10.65 14.27 17.81
N ASP A 299 -11.04 13.42 18.77
CA ASP A 299 -10.84 13.66 20.21
C ASP A 299 -9.37 13.35 20.53
N ALA A 300 -8.52 14.37 20.44
CA ALA A 300 -7.10 14.25 20.61
C ALA A 300 -6.75 14.25 22.10
N ARG A 301 -6.95 13.14 22.80
CA ARG A 301 -6.61 13.02 24.23
C ARG A 301 -5.10 13.12 24.47
N ALA A 302 -4.74 13.52 25.69
CA ALA A 302 -3.38 13.39 26.18
C ALA A 302 -2.89 11.95 26.02
N ASN A 303 -1.80 11.76 25.27
CA ASN A 303 -1.25 10.43 24.99
C ASN A 303 -2.00 9.57 23.99
N SER A 304 -2.99 10.14 23.29
CA SER A 304 -3.59 9.45 22.15
C SER A 304 -2.74 9.55 20.89
N MET A 305 -2.84 8.51 20.08
CA MET A 305 -2.41 8.48 18.69
C MET A 305 -3.62 8.23 17.83
N ASN A 306 -3.88 9.13 16.89
CA ASN A 306 -5.05 9.05 16.02
C ASN A 306 -4.59 9.02 14.58
N THR A 307 -5.09 8.02 13.85
CA THR A 307 -4.91 7.93 12.41
C THR A 307 -6.24 8.21 11.73
N ILE A 308 -6.25 9.22 10.85
CA ILE A 308 -7.37 9.55 9.99
C ILE A 308 -7.20 8.76 8.71
N TYR A 309 -7.94 7.66 8.58
CA TYR A 309 -8.01 6.89 7.33
C TYR A 309 -9.04 7.54 6.40
N ILE A 310 -8.60 8.02 5.25
CA ILE A 310 -9.46 8.54 4.19
C ILE A 310 -9.69 7.38 3.21
N MET A 311 -10.92 6.94 3.05
CA MET A 311 -11.28 5.69 2.37
C MET A 311 -12.39 5.96 1.37
N GLY A 312 -12.47 5.14 0.32
CA GLY A 312 -13.49 5.28 -0.70
C GLY A 312 -13.01 4.91 -2.08
N ALA A 313 -13.78 5.32 -3.07
CA ALA A 313 -13.42 5.19 -4.47
C ALA A 313 -13.56 6.54 -5.17
N TRP A 314 -12.54 6.93 -5.92
CA TRP A 314 -12.61 8.11 -6.78
C TRP A 314 -13.30 7.76 -8.10
N SER A 315 -14.41 8.42 -8.39
CA SER A 315 -15.21 8.25 -9.61
C SER A 315 -15.88 9.58 -9.97
N ARG A 316 -16.82 9.58 -10.93
CA ARG A 316 -17.62 10.76 -11.29
C ARG A 316 -18.36 11.35 -10.09
N ASP A 317 -18.84 10.49 -9.19
CA ASP A 317 -19.52 10.84 -7.95
C ASP A 317 -18.77 10.16 -6.77
N PRO A 318 -17.69 10.79 -6.26
CA PRO A 318 -16.80 10.12 -5.33
C PRO A 318 -17.48 9.86 -3.99
N VAL A 319 -17.45 8.61 -3.54
CA VAL A 319 -17.93 8.21 -2.20
C VAL A 319 -16.72 8.12 -1.29
N ILE A 320 -16.43 9.20 -0.58
CA ILE A 320 -15.28 9.31 0.33
C ILE A 320 -15.77 9.39 1.78
N ARG A 321 -15.15 8.60 2.64
CA ARG A 321 -15.42 8.55 4.08
C ARG A 321 -14.12 8.63 4.86
N THR A 322 -14.18 9.22 6.03
CA THR A 322 -13.12 9.14 7.03
C THR A 322 -13.41 8.08 8.09
N LYS A 323 -12.36 7.41 8.56
CA LYS A 323 -12.38 6.60 9.78
C LYS A 323 -11.23 7.05 10.67
N VAL A 324 -11.57 7.65 11.80
CA VAL A 324 -10.59 7.95 12.84
C VAL A 324 -10.41 6.71 13.70
N VAL A 325 -9.16 6.27 13.83
CA VAL A 325 -8.80 5.11 14.65
C VAL A 325 -7.75 5.54 15.65
N GLN A 326 -7.99 5.21 16.92
CA GLN A 326 -6.98 5.34 17.94
C GLN A 326 -6.03 4.12 17.86
N ASP A 327 -4.74 4.42 17.73
CA ASP A 327 -3.66 3.43 17.72
C ASP A 327 -3.18 3.18 19.17
N PHE A 328 -2.43 2.09 19.36
CA PHE A 328 -1.98 1.60 20.67
C PHE A 328 -1.06 2.57 21.42
#